data_AF-A0A263NP74-F1
#
_entry.id   AF-A0A263NP74-F1
#
_cell.length_a   1.000
_cell.length_b   1.000
_cell.length_c   1.000
_cell.angle_alpha   90.00
_cell.angle_beta   90.00
_cell.angle_gamma   90.00
#
_symmetry.space_group_name_H-M   'P 1'
#
loop_
_entity.id
_entity.type
_entity.pdbx_description
1 polymer ?
#
loop_
_entity_poly.entity_id
_entity_poly.type
_entity_poly.pdbx_seq_one_letter_code
_entity_poly.pdbx_strand_id
1 'polypeptide(L)'
;MRFALAIFGALVFLLSLSLSFYLLWIGKFSGAEFTAFVISFAVLSLAVGFAPEIQEISIAGNVVKLKEVKAEAVKAIESLKKSRVEMLRALLGLSMKTSGSFANENEIDPRIPGFWRLVDLAVEYDCLTDVKEEILLGASALLRGQVAVISQRSSSAALRSVYGLGEIPDPIELSALALNNDEIVIHRSKTADEVRAEIKISIEQYMRLFELKRQIEA
;
A
#
# COMPACT_ATOMS: atom_id res chain seq x y z
N MET A 1 8.71 17.45 -26.33
CA MET A 1 8.37 16.44 -27.36
C MET A 1 7.69 17.01 -28.60
N ARG A 2 6.66 17.86 -28.48
CA ARG A 2 5.93 18.40 -29.66
C ARG A 2 6.82 19.11 -30.68
N PHE A 3 7.62 20.08 -30.24
CA PHE A 3 8.57 20.79 -31.11
C PHE A 3 9.64 19.86 -31.71
N ALA A 4 10.06 18.83 -30.99
CA ALA A 4 11.06 17.88 -31.50
C ALA A 4 10.52 17.03 -32.66
N LEU A 5 9.26 16.59 -32.59
CA LEU A 5 8.60 15.84 -33.66
C LEU A 5 8.36 16.70 -34.90
N ALA A 6 7.98 17.97 -34.72
CA ALA A 6 7.83 18.92 -35.82
C ALA A 6 9.18 19.22 -36.50
N ILE A 7 10.24 19.44 -35.72
CA ILE A 7 11.60 19.64 -36.25
C ILE A 7 12.09 18.39 -36.99
N PHE A 8 11.82 17.21 -36.43
CA PHE A 8 12.16 15.93 -37.07
C PHE A 8 11.42 15.73 -38.39
N GLY A 9 10.10 15.98 -38.43
CA GLY A 9 9.31 15.93 -39.66
C GLY A 9 9.81 16.90 -40.73
N ALA A 10 10.15 18.14 -40.33
CA ALA A 10 10.74 19.13 -41.24
C ALA A 10 12.11 18.68 -41.77
N LEU A 11 12.97 18.09 -40.94
CA LEU A 11 14.26 17.53 -41.34
C LEU A 11 14.10 16.38 -42.34
N VAL A 12 13.20 15.44 -42.09
CA VAL A 12 12.91 14.33 -43.00
C VAL A 12 12.42 14.86 -44.35
N PHE A 13 11.53 15.85 -44.35
CA PHE A 13 11.07 16.48 -45.58
C PHE A 13 12.21 17.15 -46.35
N LEU A 14 13.04 17.96 -45.70
CA LEU A 14 14.17 18.65 -46.35
C LEU A 14 15.20 17.67 -46.93
N LEU A 15 15.48 16.57 -46.23
CA LEU A 15 16.34 15.50 -46.74
C LEU A 15 15.71 14.80 -47.94
N SER A 16 14.43 14.46 -47.88
CA SER A 16 13.71 13.85 -48.99
C SER A 16 13.63 14.77 -50.21
N LEU A 17 13.47 16.08 -50.02
CA LEU A 17 13.42 17.07 -51.08
C LEU A 17 14.78 17.19 -51.77
N SER A 18 15.85 17.28 -50.98
CA SER A 18 17.22 17.31 -51.48
C SER A 18 17.56 16.05 -52.28
N LEU A 19 17.17 14.87 -51.78
CA LEU A 19 17.32 13.60 -52.49
C LEU A 19 16.52 13.56 -53.79
N SER A 20 15.29 14.08 -53.78
CA SER A 20 14.41 14.12 -54.96
C SER A 20 15.00 14.97 -56.08
N PHE A 21 15.54 16.15 -55.74
CA PHE A 21 16.23 17.01 -56.70
C PHE A 21 17.49 16.36 -57.25
N TYR A 22 18.27 15.69 -56.39
CA TYR A 22 19.44 14.95 -56.82
C TYR A 22 19.09 13.82 -57.81
N LEU A 23 18.05 13.04 -57.50
CA LEU A 23 17.57 11.95 -58.38
C LEU A 23 17.02 12.46 -59.71
N LEU A 24 16.38 13.63 -59.71
CA LEU A 24 15.93 14.31 -60.93
C LEU A 24 17.11 14.76 -61.79
N TRP A 25 18.16 15.34 -61.18
CA TRP A 25 19.35 15.78 -61.90
C TRP A 25 20.05 14.64 -62.63
N ILE A 26 20.24 13.49 -61.97
CA ILE A 26 20.89 12.32 -62.57
C ILE A 26 19.97 11.56 -63.55
N GLY A 27 18.78 12.09 -63.84
CA GLY A 27 17.82 11.52 -64.79
C GLY A 27 17.18 10.21 -64.34
N LYS A 28 17.24 9.89 -63.03
CA LYS A 28 16.64 8.66 -62.47
C LYS A 28 15.16 8.81 -62.16
N PHE A 29 14.70 10.05 -62.00
CA PHE A 29 13.28 10.39 -61.95
C PHE A 29 12.86 11.14 -63.20
N SER A 30 11.71 10.77 -63.73
CA SER A 30 10.90 11.62 -64.58
C SER A 30 10.24 12.73 -63.75
N GLY A 31 9.75 13.79 -64.40
CA GLY A 31 9.06 14.88 -63.70
C GLY A 31 7.83 14.42 -62.91
N ALA A 32 7.14 13.38 -63.38
CA ALA A 32 6.00 12.80 -62.68
C ALA A 32 6.42 12.04 -61.41
N GLU A 33 7.48 11.22 -61.48
CA GLU A 33 8.00 10.47 -60.33
C GLU A 33 8.57 11.39 -59.24
N PHE A 34 9.29 12.45 -59.64
CA PHE A 34 9.73 13.49 -58.72
C PHE A 34 8.54 14.10 -57.94
N THR A 35 7.49 14.49 -58.67
CA THR A 35 6.32 15.12 -58.07
C THR A 35 5.61 14.17 -57.11
N ALA A 36 5.42 12.91 -57.49
CA ALA A 36 4.81 11.89 -56.64
C ALA A 36 5.62 11.68 -55.35
N PHE A 37 6.94 11.56 -55.46
CA PHE A 37 7.82 11.35 -54.31
C PHE A 37 7.77 12.53 -53.32
N VAL A 38 7.84 13.77 -53.82
CA VAL A 38 7.76 14.98 -52.98
C VAL A 38 6.42 15.06 -52.26
N ILE A 39 5.30 14.78 -52.95
CA ILE A 39 3.97 14.80 -52.33
C ILE A 39 3.85 13.71 -51.25
N SER A 40 4.30 12.48 -51.51
CA SER A 40 4.25 11.40 -50.52
C SER A 40 5.02 11.75 -49.24
N PHE A 41 6.24 12.29 -49.38
CA PHE A 41 7.03 12.69 -48.22
C PHE A 41 6.53 13.96 -47.54
N ALA A 42 5.86 14.87 -48.27
CA ALA A 42 5.18 16.01 -47.67
C ALA A 42 4.04 15.55 -46.75
N VAL A 43 3.18 14.66 -47.23
CA VAL A 43 2.07 14.09 -46.45
C VAL A 43 2.59 13.32 -45.25
N LEU A 44 3.62 12.48 -45.43
CA LEU A 44 4.23 11.71 -44.34
C LEU A 44 4.83 12.63 -43.27
N SER A 45 5.55 13.69 -43.68
CA SER A 45 6.19 14.63 -42.76
C SER A 45 5.16 15.45 -41.98
N LEU A 46 4.04 15.82 -42.62
CA LEU A 46 2.89 16.43 -41.94
C LEU A 46 2.27 15.45 -40.94
N ALA A 47 2.05 14.20 -41.32
CA ALA A 47 1.51 13.18 -40.43
C ALA A 47 2.40 12.96 -39.19
N VAL A 48 3.72 12.96 -39.36
CA VAL A 48 4.69 12.85 -38.25
C VAL A 48 4.70 14.12 -37.39
N GLY A 49 4.69 15.31 -38.01
CA GLY A 49 4.68 16.59 -37.29
C GLY A 49 3.41 16.80 -36.46
N PHE A 50 2.26 16.34 -36.98
CA PHE A 50 0.96 16.40 -36.33
C PHE A 50 0.58 15.11 -35.58
N ALA A 51 1.43 14.09 -35.53
CA ALA A 51 1.21 12.88 -34.74
C ALA A 51 0.76 13.15 -33.29
N PRO A 52 1.34 14.12 -32.54
CA PRO A 52 0.86 14.43 -31.19
C PRO A 52 -0.48 15.20 -31.14
N GLU A 53 -0.98 15.71 -32.28
CA GLU A 53 -2.30 16.35 -32.43
C GLU A 53 -3.38 15.40 -32.93
N ILE A 54 -3.04 14.17 -33.33
CA ILE A 54 -4.02 13.11 -33.63
C ILE A 54 -4.68 12.71 -32.31
N GLN A 55 -5.78 13.40 -31.99
CA GLN A 55 -6.57 13.20 -30.76
C GLN A 55 -7.55 12.03 -30.88
N GLU A 56 -7.85 11.62 -32.11
CA GLU A 56 -8.87 10.65 -32.47
C GLU A 56 -8.29 9.66 -33.48
N ILE A 57 -8.21 8.39 -33.11
CA ILE A 57 -7.94 7.31 -34.06
C ILE A 57 -9.26 6.54 -34.19
N SER A 58 -9.83 6.56 -35.39
CA SER A 58 -10.96 5.71 -35.73
C SER A 58 -10.42 4.36 -36.19
N ILE A 59 -10.60 3.32 -35.38
CA ILE A 59 -10.32 1.95 -35.77
C ILE A 59 -11.66 1.29 -36.07
N ALA A 60 -11.86 0.87 -37.33
CA ALA A 60 -13.07 0.16 -37.77
C ALA A 60 -14.40 0.85 -37.42
N GLY A 61 -14.45 2.20 -37.51
CA GLY A 61 -15.66 2.98 -37.27
C GLY A 61 -15.91 3.38 -35.82
N ASN A 62 -15.05 2.98 -34.88
CA ASN A 62 -15.12 3.44 -33.49
C ASN A 62 -14.02 4.47 -33.22
N VAL A 63 -14.43 5.68 -32.84
CA VAL A 63 -13.51 6.78 -32.50
C VAL A 63 -13.02 6.58 -31.07
N VAL A 64 -11.75 6.22 -30.88
CA VAL A 64 -11.16 6.07 -29.55
C VAL A 64 -10.38 7.32 -29.19
N LYS A 65 -10.85 8.07 -28.19
CA LYS A 65 -10.19 9.26 -27.65
C LYS A 65 -9.19 8.88 -26.56
N LEU A 66 -7.91 8.86 -26.90
CA LEU A 66 -6.83 8.39 -26.02
C LEU A 66 -6.70 9.19 -24.70
N LYS A 67 -7.11 10.46 -24.68
CA LYS A 67 -7.12 11.29 -23.45
C LYS A 67 -8.22 10.89 -22.47
N GLU A 68 -9.40 10.54 -22.96
CA GLU A 68 -10.54 10.14 -22.13
C GLU A 68 -10.24 8.80 -21.46
N VAL A 69 -9.70 7.83 -22.22
CA VAL A 69 -9.26 6.53 -21.67
C VAL A 69 -8.22 6.69 -20.55
N LYS A 70 -7.26 7.60 -20.71
CA LYS A 70 -6.25 7.86 -19.66
C LYS A 70 -6.87 8.53 -18.42
N ALA A 71 -7.77 9.49 -18.62
CA ALA A 71 -8.45 10.17 -17.51
C ALA A 71 -9.37 9.21 -16.72
N GLU A 72 -10.10 8.35 -17.42
CA GLU A 72 -10.92 7.30 -16.81
C GLU A 72 -10.08 6.29 -16.04
N ALA A 73 -8.95 5.86 -16.60
CA ALA A 73 -8.04 4.95 -15.90
C ALA A 73 -7.48 5.57 -14.61
N VAL A 74 -7.07 6.85 -14.63
CA VAL A 74 -6.60 7.55 -13.43
C VAL A 74 -7.71 7.64 -12.38
N LYS A 75 -8.92 8.03 -12.79
CA LYS A 75 -10.08 8.11 -11.89
C LYS A 75 -10.44 6.74 -11.29
N ALA A 76 -10.33 5.67 -12.07
CA ALA A 76 -10.56 4.32 -11.59
C ALA A 76 -9.50 3.88 -10.56
N ILE A 77 -8.23 4.22 -10.79
CA ILE A 77 -7.14 3.94 -9.84
C ILE A 77 -7.34 4.70 -8.53
N GLU A 78 -7.69 5.99 -8.58
CA GLU A 78 -7.99 6.78 -7.38
C GLU A 78 -9.19 6.22 -6.61
N SER A 79 -10.25 5.83 -7.32
CA SER A 79 -11.42 5.17 -6.73
C SER A 79 -11.04 3.86 -6.04
N LEU A 80 -10.21 3.03 -6.68
CA LEU A 80 -9.72 1.78 -6.10
C LEU A 80 -8.89 2.03 -4.83
N LYS A 81 -7.99 3.02 -4.86
CA LYS A 81 -7.19 3.40 -3.69
C LYS A 81 -8.08 3.78 -2.51
N LYS A 82 -9.08 4.65 -2.75
CA LYS A 82 -10.04 5.03 -1.72
C LYS A 82 -10.82 3.83 -1.19
N SER A 83 -11.29 2.94 -2.07
CA SER A 83 -12.01 1.74 -1.66
C SER A 83 -11.17 0.79 -0.79
N ARG A 84 -9.86 0.65 -1.07
CA ARG A 84 -8.95 -0.15 -0.24
C ARG A 84 -8.80 0.41 1.17
N VAL A 85 -8.66 1.73 1.30
CA VAL A 85 -8.57 2.41 2.60
C VAL A 85 -9.83 2.17 3.42
N GLU A 86 -11.02 2.43 2.86
CA GLU A 86 -12.29 2.23 3.59
C GLU A 86 -12.53 0.77 3.97
N MET A 87 -12.13 -0.17 3.11
CA MET A 87 -12.18 -1.60 3.42
C MET A 87 -11.27 -1.95 4.60
N LEU A 88 -10.02 -1.47 4.61
CA LEU A 88 -9.10 -1.69 5.71
C LEU A 88 -9.60 -1.09 7.02
N ARG A 89 -10.17 0.12 7.01
CA ARG A 89 -10.82 0.72 8.19
C ARG A 89 -11.92 -0.18 8.75
N ALA A 90 -12.80 -0.65 7.88
CA ALA A 90 -13.89 -1.54 8.28
C ALA A 90 -13.37 -2.85 8.89
N LEU A 91 -12.36 -3.46 8.26
CA LEU A 91 -11.74 -4.69 8.75
C LEU A 91 -11.00 -4.50 10.07
N LEU A 92 -10.27 -3.39 10.25
CA LEU A 92 -9.63 -3.03 11.51
C LEU A 92 -10.67 -2.89 12.62
N GLY A 93 -11.76 -2.18 12.37
CA GLY A 93 -12.88 -2.05 13.31
C GLY A 93 -13.52 -3.39 13.67
N LEU A 94 -13.69 -4.29 12.69
CA LEU A 94 -14.23 -5.64 12.92
C LEU A 94 -13.26 -6.53 13.69
N SER A 95 -11.95 -6.43 13.44
CA SER A 95 -10.92 -7.24 14.10
C SER A 95 -10.84 -7.00 15.60
N MET A 96 -11.29 -5.83 16.07
CA MET A 96 -11.30 -5.48 17.49
C MET A 96 -12.46 -6.06 18.27
N LYS A 97 -13.48 -6.60 17.59
CA LYS A 97 -14.61 -7.27 18.24
C LYS A 97 -14.12 -8.54 18.94
N THR A 98 -14.32 -8.60 20.26
CA THR A 98 -13.97 -9.77 21.06
C THR A 98 -14.89 -10.94 20.73
N SER A 99 -14.33 -12.14 20.53
CA SER A 99 -15.12 -13.37 20.60
C SER A 99 -15.63 -13.53 22.04
N GLY A 100 -16.91 -13.86 22.22
CA GLY A 100 -17.57 -13.94 23.53
C GLY A 100 -17.12 -15.12 24.41
N SER A 101 -15.84 -15.50 24.36
CA SER A 101 -15.27 -16.57 25.17
C SER A 101 -14.91 -16.08 26.57
N PHE A 102 -15.35 -16.82 27.58
CA PHE A 102 -14.94 -16.60 28.97
C PHE A 102 -13.55 -17.23 29.16
N ALA A 103 -12.55 -16.40 29.47
CA ALA A 103 -11.12 -16.73 29.59
C ALA A 103 -10.40 -17.02 28.25
N ASN A 104 -9.24 -16.37 28.08
CA ASN A 104 -8.34 -16.62 26.96
C ASN A 104 -7.35 -17.71 27.37
N GLU A 105 -7.41 -18.86 26.71
CA GLU A 105 -6.50 -19.98 26.99
C GLU A 105 -5.14 -19.83 26.28
N ASN A 106 -5.04 -18.89 25.33
CA ASN A 106 -3.83 -18.65 24.56
C ASN A 106 -2.88 -17.68 25.29
N GLU A 107 -1.59 -17.79 24.99
CA GLU A 107 -0.51 -16.91 25.45
C GLU A 107 -0.61 -15.48 24.90
N ILE A 108 -1.42 -15.27 23.86
CA ILE A 108 -1.64 -13.95 23.24
C ILE A 108 -3.13 -13.69 23.06
N ASP A 109 -3.51 -12.41 23.05
CA ASP A 109 -4.86 -11.99 22.71
C ASP A 109 -5.20 -12.50 21.30
N PRO A 110 -6.31 -13.23 21.12
CA PRO A 110 -6.65 -13.88 19.86
C PRO A 110 -6.87 -12.90 18.70
N ARG A 111 -7.04 -11.60 18.98
CA ARG A 111 -7.19 -10.56 17.98
C ARG A 111 -5.86 -10.11 17.36
N ILE A 112 -4.73 -10.35 18.05
CA ILE A 112 -3.40 -9.89 17.62
C ILE A 112 -2.99 -10.41 16.25
N PRO A 113 -3.12 -11.72 15.92
CA PRO A 113 -2.70 -12.21 14.60
C PRO A 113 -3.49 -11.56 13.46
N GLY A 114 -4.80 -11.37 13.65
CA GLY A 114 -5.66 -10.71 12.67
C GLY A 114 -5.29 -9.24 12.49
N PHE A 115 -4.98 -8.55 13.59
CA PHE A 115 -4.53 -7.16 13.56
C PHE A 115 -3.22 -6.99 12.81
N TRP A 116 -2.20 -7.79 13.09
CA TRP A 116 -0.92 -7.70 12.39
C TRP A 116 -1.07 -7.92 10.88
N ARG A 117 -1.90 -8.88 10.47
CA ARG A 117 -2.20 -9.09 9.05
C ARG A 117 -2.79 -7.86 8.37
N LEU A 118 -3.63 -7.09 9.09
CA LEU A 118 -4.20 -5.85 8.56
C LEU A 118 -3.17 -4.72 8.51
N VAL A 119 -2.25 -4.65 9.47
CA VAL A 119 -1.11 -3.72 9.45
C VAL A 119 -0.19 -4.03 8.26
N ASP A 120 0.14 -5.30 8.04
CA ASP A 120 0.97 -5.74 6.91
C ASP A 120 0.34 -5.35 5.57
N LEU A 121 -0.98 -5.55 5.43
CA LEU A 121 -1.74 -5.12 4.25
C LEU A 121 -1.74 -3.59 4.07
N ALA A 122 -1.82 -2.82 5.16
CA ALA A 122 -1.76 -1.37 5.08
C ALA A 122 -0.39 -0.86 4.63
N VAL A 123 0.70 -1.55 5.02
CA VAL A 123 2.05 -1.29 4.51
C VAL A 123 2.17 -1.71 3.04
N GLU A 124 1.71 -2.91 2.68
CA GLU A 124 1.76 -3.42 1.30
C GLU A 124 1.00 -2.50 0.32
N TYR A 125 -0.12 -1.94 0.75
CA TYR A 125 -0.95 -1.05 -0.08
C TYR A 125 -0.57 0.42 -0.01
N ASP A 126 0.51 0.77 0.71
CA ASP A 126 1.00 2.14 0.86
C ASP A 126 -0.10 3.09 1.38
N CYS A 127 -0.85 2.65 2.39
CA CYS A 127 -1.96 3.40 2.97
C CYS A 127 -1.96 3.41 4.51
N LEU A 128 -0.83 3.05 5.13
CA LEU A 128 -0.66 3.06 6.58
C LEU A 128 -1.02 4.41 7.21
N THR A 129 -0.67 5.51 6.54
CA THR A 129 -0.99 6.88 6.98
C THR A 129 -2.49 7.18 6.93
N ASP A 130 -3.21 6.60 5.97
CA ASP A 130 -4.64 6.84 5.79
C ASP A 130 -5.50 6.10 6.83
N VAL A 131 -4.98 5.02 7.41
CA VAL A 131 -5.64 4.21 8.45
C VAL A 131 -4.94 4.30 9.82
N LYS A 132 -4.13 5.35 10.01
CA LYS A 132 -3.32 5.57 11.22
C LYS A 132 -4.17 5.55 12.50
N GLU A 133 -5.31 6.24 12.49
CA GLU A 133 -6.17 6.36 13.67
C GLU A 133 -6.74 5.01 14.10
N GLU A 134 -7.20 4.20 13.14
CA GLU A 134 -7.74 2.87 13.38
C GLU A 134 -6.67 1.91 13.90
N ILE A 135 -5.44 2.00 13.39
CA ILE A 135 -4.31 1.20 13.88
C ILE A 135 -3.95 1.61 15.30
N LEU A 136 -3.90 2.91 15.63
CA LEU A 136 -3.61 3.39 16.99
C LEU A 136 -4.67 2.96 18.00
N LEU A 137 -5.95 3.03 17.61
CA LEU A 137 -7.05 2.54 18.43
C LEU A 137 -6.95 1.03 18.66
N GLY A 138 -6.65 0.27 17.60
CA GLY A 138 -6.45 -1.17 17.67
C GLY A 138 -5.27 -1.55 18.56
N ALA A 139 -4.11 -0.93 18.35
CA ALA A 139 -2.91 -1.15 19.16
C ALA A 139 -3.17 -0.86 20.65
N SER A 140 -3.84 0.26 20.96
CA SER A 140 -4.18 0.62 22.35
C SER A 140 -5.19 -0.35 23.00
N ALA A 141 -6.12 -0.90 22.22
CA ALA A 141 -7.03 -1.94 22.71
C ALA A 141 -6.30 -3.28 22.95
N LEU A 142 -5.38 -3.66 22.06
CA LEU A 142 -4.61 -4.90 22.17
C LEU A 142 -3.54 -4.84 23.26
N LEU A 143 -2.92 -3.69 23.50
CA LEU A 143 -2.01 -3.48 24.64
C LEU A 143 -2.73 -3.78 25.96
N ARG A 144 -3.94 -3.24 26.15
CA ARG A 144 -4.78 -3.54 27.32
C ARG A 144 -5.21 -5.01 27.36
N GLY A 145 -5.55 -5.58 26.20
CA GLY A 145 -5.85 -7.00 26.06
C GLY A 145 -4.70 -7.89 26.52
N GLN A 146 -3.46 -7.57 26.14
CA GLN A 146 -2.27 -8.31 26.57
C GLN A 146 -2.00 -8.18 28.06
N VAL A 147 -2.18 -7.00 28.66
CA VAL A 147 -2.10 -6.85 30.13
C VAL A 147 -3.12 -7.77 30.81
N ALA A 148 -4.33 -7.89 30.25
CA ALA A 148 -5.34 -8.83 30.76
C ALA A 148 -4.87 -10.29 30.68
N VAL A 149 -4.32 -10.71 29.54
CA VAL A 149 -3.77 -12.06 29.30
C VAL A 149 -2.65 -12.39 30.27
N ILE A 150 -1.75 -11.44 30.54
CA ILE A 150 -0.66 -11.59 31.51
C ILE A 150 -1.24 -11.67 32.94
N SER A 151 -2.24 -10.84 33.26
CA SER A 151 -2.86 -10.82 34.59
C SER A 151 -3.62 -12.09 34.96
N GLN A 152 -4.15 -12.81 33.99
CA GLN A 152 -4.77 -14.12 34.21
C GLN A 152 -3.76 -15.19 34.64
N ARG A 153 -2.46 -14.96 34.42
CA ARG A 153 -1.37 -15.89 34.75
C ARG A 153 -0.55 -15.46 35.98
N SER A 154 -0.94 -14.37 36.64
CA SER A 154 -0.24 -13.81 37.78
C SER A 154 -1.21 -13.53 38.94
N SER A 155 -0.76 -13.80 40.17
CA SER A 155 -1.45 -13.44 41.41
C SER A 155 -1.07 -12.04 41.87
N SER A 156 -0.22 -11.32 41.14
CA SER A 156 0.25 -9.98 41.50
C SER A 156 -0.92 -9.00 41.68
N ALA A 157 -1.02 -8.40 42.86
CA ALA A 157 -2.01 -7.37 43.13
C ALA A 157 -1.72 -6.08 42.33
N ALA A 158 -0.43 -5.77 42.13
CA ALA A 158 0.01 -4.63 41.33
C ALA A 158 -0.43 -4.79 39.87
N LEU A 159 -0.19 -5.95 39.27
CA LEU A 159 -0.57 -6.22 37.88
C LEU A 159 -2.11 -6.25 37.69
N ARG A 160 -2.85 -6.75 38.68
CA ARG A 160 -4.32 -6.65 38.70
C ARG A 160 -4.80 -5.20 38.79
N SER A 161 -4.09 -4.34 39.52
CA SER A 161 -4.39 -2.90 39.57
C SER A 161 -4.15 -2.23 38.22
N VAL A 162 -3.00 -2.47 37.59
CA VAL A 162 -2.67 -1.96 36.24
C VAL A 162 -3.76 -2.35 35.23
N TYR A 163 -4.17 -3.62 35.24
CA TYR A 163 -5.28 -4.08 34.41
C TYR A 163 -6.60 -3.38 34.74
N GLY A 164 -6.98 -3.32 36.03
CA GLY A 164 -8.24 -2.74 36.48
C GLY A 164 -8.38 -1.24 36.19
N LEU A 165 -7.26 -0.52 36.18
CA LEU A 165 -7.21 0.90 35.81
C LEU A 165 -7.12 1.12 34.29
N GLY A 166 -6.89 0.06 33.51
CA GLY A 166 -6.74 0.14 32.06
C GLY A 166 -5.46 0.85 31.62
N GLU A 167 -4.42 0.82 32.46
CA GLU A 167 -3.14 1.47 32.21
C GLU A 167 -2.34 0.73 31.12
N ILE A 168 -1.48 1.49 30.42
CA ILE A 168 -0.55 0.97 29.41
C ILE A 168 0.87 1.23 29.96
N PRO A 169 1.40 0.33 30.81
CA PRO A 169 2.71 0.51 31.44
C PRO A 169 3.85 0.48 30.41
N ASP A 170 5.02 0.98 30.80
CA ASP A 170 6.22 0.77 29.99
C ASP A 170 6.54 -0.75 29.90
N PRO A 171 7.02 -1.27 28.76
CA PRO A 171 7.30 -2.71 28.64
C PRO A 171 8.31 -3.24 29.66
N ILE A 172 9.27 -2.43 30.12
CA ILE A 172 10.25 -2.83 31.15
C ILE A 172 9.55 -2.97 32.50
N GLU A 173 8.70 -2.01 32.84
CA GLU A 173 7.89 -2.05 34.07
C GLU A 173 6.95 -3.25 34.08
N LEU A 174 6.25 -3.50 32.97
CA LEU A 174 5.38 -4.67 32.83
C LEU A 174 6.14 -5.98 32.99
N SER A 175 7.34 -6.07 32.42
CA SER A 175 8.19 -7.26 32.53
C SER A 175 8.63 -7.53 33.97
N ALA A 176 9.00 -6.48 34.70
CA ALA A 176 9.41 -6.58 36.10
C ALA A 176 8.24 -7.07 36.99
N LEU A 177 7.03 -6.57 36.74
CA LEU A 177 5.83 -6.99 37.46
C LEU A 177 5.39 -8.42 37.11
N ALA A 178 5.46 -8.80 35.84
CA ALA A 178 4.93 -10.07 35.34
C ALA A 178 5.84 -11.28 35.62
N LEU A 179 7.16 -11.09 35.73
CA LEU A 179 8.13 -12.16 35.91
C LEU A 179 8.57 -12.39 37.36
N ASN A 180 7.87 -11.78 38.33
CA ASN A 180 8.15 -12.03 39.75
C ASN A 180 7.72 -13.45 40.14
N ASN A 181 8.68 -14.27 40.59
CA ASN A 181 8.53 -15.73 40.73
C ASN A 181 7.51 -16.16 41.78
N ASP A 182 7.30 -15.34 42.81
CA ASP A 182 6.43 -15.69 43.94
C ASP A 182 4.94 -15.50 43.62
N GLU A 183 4.62 -14.94 42.45
CA GLU A 183 3.27 -14.54 42.06
C GLU A 183 2.78 -15.22 40.77
N ILE A 184 3.39 -16.34 40.35
CA ILE A 184 2.92 -17.08 39.17
C ILE A 184 1.75 -17.98 39.56
N VAL A 185 0.61 -17.79 38.89
CA VAL A 185 -0.57 -18.63 39.11
C VAL A 185 -0.47 -19.86 38.20
N ILE A 186 -0.20 -21.00 38.80
CA ILE A 186 -0.19 -22.28 38.09
C ILE A 186 -1.64 -22.69 37.81
N HIS A 187 -1.98 -22.82 36.53
CA HIS A 187 -3.27 -23.33 36.08
C HIS A 187 -3.09 -24.59 35.22
N ARG A 188 -4.02 -25.53 35.35
CA ARG A 188 -4.25 -26.64 34.40
C ARG A 188 -3.03 -27.50 34.07
N SER A 189 -2.48 -28.21 35.06
CA SER A 189 -1.45 -29.25 34.86
C SER A 189 -0.11 -28.75 34.29
N LYS A 190 0.07 -27.43 34.11
CA LYS A 190 1.31 -26.84 33.61
C LYS A 190 2.33 -26.65 34.73
N THR A 191 3.61 -26.69 34.37
CA THR A 191 4.71 -26.36 35.27
C THR A 191 4.87 -24.83 35.37
N ALA A 192 5.52 -24.36 36.44
CA ALA A 192 5.85 -22.94 36.59
C ALA A 192 6.71 -22.41 35.42
N ASP A 193 7.57 -23.26 34.85
CA ASP A 193 8.43 -22.92 33.72
C ASP A 193 7.64 -22.75 32.41
N GLU A 194 6.62 -23.58 32.17
CA GLU A 194 5.72 -23.45 31.01
C GLU A 194 4.91 -22.16 31.09
N VAL A 195 4.32 -21.85 32.25
CA VAL A 195 3.58 -20.59 32.45
C VAL A 195 4.49 -19.37 32.28
N ARG A 196 5.74 -19.47 32.75
CA ARG A 196 6.74 -18.41 32.55
C ARG A 196 7.10 -18.22 31.07
N ALA A 197 7.21 -19.30 30.30
CA ALA A 197 7.44 -19.22 28.86
C ALA A 197 6.28 -18.52 28.15
N GLU A 198 5.03 -18.82 28.53
CA GLU A 198 3.86 -18.12 27.99
C GLU A 198 3.86 -16.62 28.31
N ILE A 199 4.14 -16.26 29.57
CA ILE A 199 4.23 -14.86 29.99
C ILE A 199 5.28 -14.11 29.16
N LYS A 200 6.44 -14.73 28.90
CA LYS A 200 7.47 -14.14 28.03
C LYS A 200 6.94 -13.89 26.62
N ILE A 201 6.25 -14.85 26.01
CA ILE A 201 5.62 -14.68 24.68
C ILE A 201 4.59 -13.53 24.72
N SER A 202 3.77 -13.45 25.77
CA SER A 202 2.80 -12.36 25.95
C SER A 202 3.48 -10.99 26.00
N ILE A 203 4.58 -10.88 26.75
CA ILE A 203 5.39 -9.66 26.89
C ILE A 203 6.05 -9.28 25.56
N GLU A 204 6.62 -10.23 24.83
CA GLU A 204 7.22 -9.98 23.52
C GLU A 204 6.20 -9.38 22.54
N GLN A 205 4.97 -9.91 22.53
CA GLN A 205 3.90 -9.32 21.72
C GLN A 205 3.47 -7.94 22.21
N TYR A 206 3.42 -7.74 23.54
CA TYR A 206 3.15 -6.42 24.12
C TYR A 206 4.19 -5.39 23.66
N MET A 207 5.49 -5.73 23.73
CA MET A 207 6.59 -4.89 23.28
C MET A 207 6.45 -4.53 21.80
N ARG A 208 6.11 -5.49 20.94
CA ARG A 208 5.89 -5.25 19.50
C ARG A 208 4.73 -4.28 19.24
N LEU A 209 3.62 -4.41 19.97
CA LEU A 209 2.48 -3.49 19.86
C LEU A 209 2.84 -2.09 20.37
N PHE A 210 3.62 -2.01 21.44
CA PHE A 210 4.07 -0.74 22.02
C PHE A 210 4.99 0.01 21.06
N GLU A 211 5.93 -0.71 20.44
CA GLU A 211 6.83 -0.14 19.42
C GLU A 211 6.06 0.33 18.18
N LEU A 212 5.08 -0.45 17.70
CA LEU A 212 4.21 -0.03 16.60
C LEU A 212 3.48 1.28 16.94
N LYS A 213 2.88 1.37 18.13
CA LYS A 213 2.19 2.57 18.59
C LYS A 213 3.14 3.77 18.58
N ARG A 214 4.37 3.61 19.11
CA ARG A 214 5.39 4.66 19.12
C ARG A 214 5.81 5.10 17.72
N GLN A 215 6.03 4.15 16.80
CA GLN A 215 6.41 4.43 15.41
C GLN A 215 5.33 5.19 14.65
N ILE A 216 4.07 4.88 14.89
CA ILE A 216 2.94 5.55 14.25
C ILE A 216 2.68 6.92 14.86
N GLU A 217 2.95 7.12 16.15
CA GLU A 217 2.79 8.41 16.84
C GLU A 217 3.87 9.44 16.48
N ALA A 218 5.08 8.98 16.14
CA ALA A 218 6.20 9.82 15.68
C ALA A 218 5.92 10.51 14.33
#